data_AF-A0AA42J272-F1
#
_entry.id   AF-A0AA42J272-F1
#
_cell.length_a   1.000
_cell.length_b   1.000
_cell.length_c   1.000
_cell.angle_alpha   90.00
_cell.angle_beta   90.00
_cell.angle_gamma   90.00
#
_symmetry.space_group_name_H-M   'P 1'
#
loop_
_entity.id
_entity.type
_entity.pdbx_description
1 polymer ?
#
loop_
_entity_poly.entity_id
_entity_poly.type
_entity_poly.pdbx_seq_one_letter_code
_entity_poly.pdbx_strand_id
1 'polypeptide(L)' 'MINDTSLLTDETRKRLENAGFIHINIDDPLTEEIAIDLLERFAEIEKRLEQE' A
#
# COMPACT_ATOMS: atom_id res chain seq x y z
N MET A 1 10.67 -8.14 -2.57
CA MET A 1 10.86 -6.79 -3.11
C MET A 1 9.66 -6.45 -3.97
N ILE A 2 9.10 -5.25 -3.84
CA ILE A 2 8.07 -4.75 -4.75
C ILE A 2 8.76 -4.44 -6.08
N ASN A 3 8.42 -5.15 -7.14
CA ASN A 3 9.20 -5.15 -8.38
C ASN A 3 8.96 -3.92 -9.28
N ASP A 4 7.83 -3.21 -9.16
CA ASP A 4 7.61 -1.98 -9.92
C ASP A 4 6.71 -0.98 -9.16
N THR A 5 7.36 -0.08 -8.41
CA THR A 5 6.73 1.11 -7.79
C THR A 5 7.17 2.40 -8.49
N SER A 6 7.59 2.28 -9.74
CA SER A 6 8.18 3.39 -10.52
C SER A 6 7.19 4.54 -10.73
N LEU A 7 5.89 4.22 -10.66
CA LEU A 7 4.78 5.16 -10.85
C LEU A 7 4.26 5.79 -9.55
N LEU A 8 4.81 5.39 -8.39
CA LEU A 8 4.39 5.92 -7.09
C LEU A 8 5.24 7.11 -6.69
N THR A 9 4.62 8.06 -6.00
CA THR A 9 5.37 9.10 -5.29
C THR A 9 6.13 8.51 -4.09
N ASP A 10 7.20 9.19 -3.68
CA ASP A 10 7.96 8.79 -2.48
C ASP A 10 7.09 8.81 -1.21
N GLU A 11 6.06 9.65 -1.17
CA GLU A 11 5.11 9.68 -0.06
C GLU A 11 4.28 8.39 -0.01
N THR A 12 3.65 7.99 -1.12
CA THR A 12 2.84 6.78 -1.16
C THR A 12 3.68 5.53 -0.91
N ARG A 13 4.91 5.47 -1.47
CA ARG A 13 5.83 4.36 -1.20
C ARG A 13 6.12 4.22 0.29
N LYS A 14 6.45 5.34 0.97
CA LYS A 14 6.69 5.34 2.43
C LYS A 14 5.45 4.92 3.22
N ARG A 15 4.25 5.35 2.79
CA ARG A 15 3.00 4.95 3.45
C ARG A 15 2.77 3.44 3.32
N LEU A 16 3.01 2.86 2.14
CA LEU A 16 2.94 1.41 1.93
C LEU A 16 3.94 0.66 2.81
N GLU A 17 5.19 1.13 2.87
CA GLU A 17 6.23 0.54 3.72
C GLU A 17 5.84 0.58 5.21
N ASN A 18 5.34 1.72 5.70
CA ASN A 18 4.88 1.88 7.09
C ASN A 18 3.68 0.98 7.41
N ALA A 19 2.77 0.79 6.45
CA ALA A 19 1.64 -0.13 6.58
C ALA A 19 2.05 -1.61 6.39
N GLY A 20 3.33 -1.92 6.21
CA GLY A 20 3.85 -3.28 6.13
C GLY A 20 3.74 -3.93 4.75
N PHE A 21 3.37 -3.17 3.72
CA PHE A 21 3.33 -3.64 2.33
C PHE A 21 4.73 -3.65 1.71
N ILE A 22 5.59 -4.55 2.17
CA ILE A 22 7.01 -4.63 1.77
C ILE A 22 7.21 -5.60 0.58
N HIS A 23 6.26 -6.51 0.37
CA HIS A 23 6.34 -7.57 -0.64
C HIS A 23 5.01 -7.71 -1.38
N ILE A 24 4.76 -6.80 -2.32
CA ILE A 24 3.65 -6.93 -3.28
C ILE A 24 4.24 -7.47 -4.58
N ASN A 25 3.78 -8.65 -4.99
CA ASN A 25 4.10 -9.21 -6.30
C ASN A 25 2.88 -9.01 -7.20
N ILE A 26 2.99 -8.09 -8.15
CA ILE A 26 1.95 -7.71 -9.10
C ILE A 26 2.56 -7.80 -10.50
N ASP A 27 1.83 -8.41 -11.43
CA ASP A 27 2.24 -8.53 -12.82
C ASP A 27 2.20 -7.18 -13.56
N ASP A 28 1.39 -6.25 -13.08
CA ASP A 28 1.28 -4.87 -13.56
C ASP A 28 1.93 -3.87 -12.57
N PRO A 29 2.46 -2.72 -13.03
CA PRO A 29 3.06 -1.72 -12.15
C PRO A 29 2.02 -1.10 -11.21
N LEU A 30 2.39 -0.91 -9.93
CA LEU A 30 1.49 -0.32 -8.95
C LEU A 30 1.28 1.16 -9.30
N THR A 31 0.04 1.52 -9.65
CA THR A 31 -0.32 2.93 -9.87
C THR A 31 -0.67 3.61 -8.56
N GLU A 32 -0.60 4.94 -8.55
CA GLU A 32 -0.89 5.74 -7.37
C GLU A 32 -2.32 5.53 -6.85
N GLU A 33 -3.29 5.41 -7.75
CA GLU A 33 -4.70 5.18 -7.40
C GLU A 33 -4.88 3.85 -6.66
N ILE A 34 -4.26 2.77 -7.16
CA ILE A 34 -4.36 1.43 -6.56
C ILE A 34 -3.63 1.41 -5.21
N ALA A 35 -2.48 2.06 -5.11
CA ALA A 35 -1.74 2.16 -3.86
C ALA A 35 -2.53 2.90 -2.77
N ILE A 36 -3.21 3.99 -3.13
CA ILE A 36 -4.06 4.74 -2.20
C ILE A 36 -5.24 3.89 -1.74
N ASP A 37 -5.96 3.22 -2.65
CA ASP A 37 -7.09 2.34 -2.30
C ASP A 37 -6.66 1.23 -1.33
N LEU A 38 -5.51 0.59 -1.58
CA LEU A 38 -4.96 -0.42 -0.69
C LEU A 38 -4.67 0.12 0.71
N LEU A 39 -4.08 1.33 0.80
CA LEU A 39 -3.78 1.98 2.07
C LEU A 39 -5.05 2.33 2.85
N GLU A 40 -6.08 2.84 2.18
CA GLU A 40 -7.35 3.19 2.82
C GLU A 40 -8.05 1.93 3.36
N ARG A 41 -8.14 0.88 2.55
CA ARG A 41 -8.73 -0.40 2.97
C ARG A 41 -7.97 -1.02 4.13
N PHE A 42 -6.64 -0.93 4.13
CA PHE A 42 -5.83 -1.41 5.24
C PHE A 42 -6.10 -0.63 6.52
N ALA A 43 -6.15 0.70 6.45
CA ALA A 43 -6.47 1.55 7.59
C ALA A 43 -7.87 1.28 8.14
N GLU A 44 -8.86 1.00 7.28
CA GLU A 44 -10.19 0.59 7.71
C GLU A 44 -10.18 -0.75 8.46
N ILE A 45 -9.37 -1.72 8.01
CA ILE A 45 -9.23 -3.00 8.68
C ILE A 45 -8.56 -2.83 10.05
N GLU A 46 -7.47 -2.06 10.14
CA GLU A 46 -6.80 -1.78 11.42
C GLU A 46 -7.74 -1.12 12.41
N LYS A 47 -8.50 -0.11 11.97
CA LYS A 47 -9.49 0.57 12.81
C LYS A 47 -10.58 -0.37 13.33
N ARG A 48 -10.98 -1.37 12.55
CA ARG A 48 -11.94 -2.39 12.98
C ARG A 48 -11.34 -3.33 14.02
N LEU A 49 -10.09 -3.75 13.83
CA LEU A 49 -9.39 -4.67 14.73
C LEU A 49 -9.06 -4.04 16.08
N GLU A 50 -8.79 -2.73 16.15
CA GLU A 50 -8.53 -2.02 17.42
C GLU A 50 -9.79 -1.87 18.30
N GLN A 51 -10.98 -2.02 17.71
CA GLN A 51 -12.27 -1.87 18.41
C GLN A 51 -12.82 -3.17 19.01
N GLU A 52 -12.16 -4.31 18.77
CA GLU A 52 -12.47 -5.64 19.35
C GLU A 52 -11.60 -5.93 20.58
#